data_AF-A0A8K0TW84-F1
#
_entry.id   AF-A0A8K0TW84-F1
#
_cell.length_a   1.000
_cell.length_b   1.000
_cell.length_c   1.000
_cell.angle_alpha   90.00
_cell.angle_beta   90.00
_cell.angle_gamma   90.00
#
_symmetry.space_group_name_H-M   'P 1'
#
loop_
_entity.id
_entity.type
_entity.pdbx_description
1 polymer ?
#
loop_
_entity_poly.entity_id
_entity_poly.type
_entity_poly.pdbx_seq_one_letter_code
_entity_poly.pdbx_strand_id
1 'polypeptide(L)'
;MAPGLTASQELHLLALPPEIQMSIFYALPNIKTAIALRSTCRKFDGIYRRIEPQFLIVQRDRLTAPFAKFYNFLLHLKLPDDTVLHPPSAGWTDLDLNLKTSHVQSKTQFAMDVLRHMPFIDSRYRAVDMERNIGFRTSVVNYVDRSCWGRMGGFRVEEPAILWKLEQPAANNKLEAPLSSRKHILMIAESKYGNGTYLMLDTMTGLITEVPRERGPIRQKTPQAYCDDKIAALAELKEVFIPDQEMIVLSDMDHEHYDADEMEQQGEPGWQWPRPFGSREDGLWVRHLHRKFGWPGEDWDKEGCLSELSQFNRRQRNEMIGGQPDV
;
A
#
# COMPACT_ATOMS: atom_id res chain seq x y z
N MET A 1 32.78 -60.73 9.05
CA MET A 1 31.32 -60.61 8.84
C MET A 1 30.88 -59.33 9.52
N ALA A 2 30.62 -58.27 8.76
CA ALA A 2 30.05 -57.02 9.26
C ALA A 2 28.60 -56.93 8.76
N PRO A 3 27.62 -56.61 9.62
CA PRO A 3 26.24 -56.51 9.21
C PRO A 3 26.04 -55.28 8.31
N GLY A 4 25.30 -55.49 7.23
CA GLY A 4 25.14 -54.56 6.12
C GLY A 4 24.59 -53.20 6.54
N LEU A 5 25.13 -52.17 5.89
CA LEU A 5 24.56 -50.83 5.83
C LEU A 5 23.14 -50.94 5.26
N THR A 6 22.16 -50.77 6.14
CA THR A 6 20.74 -50.74 5.84
C THR A 6 20.43 -49.59 4.89
N ALA A 7 19.59 -49.88 3.90
CA ALA A 7 19.12 -48.95 2.88
C ALA A 7 18.76 -47.58 3.46
N SER A 8 19.31 -46.52 2.86
CA SER A 8 18.83 -45.15 2.98
C SER A 8 17.32 -45.15 2.72
N GLN A 9 16.50 -45.06 3.77
CA GLN A 9 15.07 -44.89 3.63
C GLN A 9 14.84 -43.54 2.96
N GLU A 10 14.43 -43.56 1.69
CA GLU A 10 14.05 -42.36 0.97
C GLU A 10 12.89 -41.68 1.72
N LEU A 11 13.17 -40.50 2.29
CA LEU A 11 12.20 -39.73 3.03
C LEU A 11 11.20 -39.11 2.05
N HIS A 12 10.07 -39.78 1.82
CA HIS A 12 9.03 -39.28 0.93
C HIS A 12 8.10 -38.30 1.66
N LEU A 13 7.73 -37.18 1.01
CA LEU A 13 6.84 -36.15 1.60
C LEU A 13 5.51 -36.74 2.10
N LEU A 14 4.98 -37.74 1.38
CA LEU A 14 3.76 -38.47 1.78
C LEU A 14 3.95 -39.38 2.99
N ALA A 15 5.17 -39.80 3.30
CA ALA A 15 5.48 -40.65 4.46
C ALA A 15 5.65 -39.83 5.75
N LEU A 16 5.72 -38.49 5.65
CA LEU A 16 5.80 -37.63 6.83
C LEU A 16 4.54 -37.74 7.72
N PRO A 17 4.69 -37.52 9.04
CA PRO A 17 3.58 -37.37 9.96
C PRO A 17 2.60 -36.28 9.52
N PRO A 18 1.29 -36.45 9.77
CA PRO A 18 0.27 -35.46 9.39
C PRO A 18 0.55 -34.05 9.91
N GLU A 19 1.12 -33.91 11.11
CA GLU A 19 1.42 -32.63 11.75
C GLU A 19 2.48 -31.86 10.97
N ILE A 20 3.49 -32.55 10.45
CA ILE A 20 4.51 -31.96 9.58
C ILE A 20 3.89 -31.58 8.24
N GLN A 21 3.02 -32.43 7.68
CA GLN A 21 2.32 -32.12 6.42
C GLN A 21 1.40 -30.90 6.55
N MET A 22 0.73 -30.72 7.70
CA MET A 22 -0.05 -29.52 8.00
C MET A 22 0.84 -28.28 8.11
N SER A 23 1.99 -28.41 8.78
CA SER A 23 2.97 -27.32 8.91
C SER A 23 3.50 -26.86 7.55
N ILE A 24 3.69 -27.78 6.60
CA ILE A 24 4.04 -27.45 5.21
C ILE A 24 2.98 -26.55 4.57
N PHE A 25 1.69 -26.87 4.74
CA PHE A 25 0.63 -26.03 4.20
C PHE A 25 0.62 -24.63 4.82
N TYR A 26 0.80 -24.49 6.15
CA TYR A 26 0.87 -23.17 6.78
C TYR A 26 2.10 -22.35 6.33
N ALA A 27 3.19 -23.03 5.97
CA ALA A 27 4.38 -22.40 5.41
C ALA A 27 4.21 -21.96 3.95
N LEU A 28 3.18 -22.41 3.23
CA LEU A 28 2.96 -22.01 1.84
C LEU A 28 2.70 -20.50 1.74
N PRO A 29 3.24 -19.84 0.70
CA PRO A 29 3.21 -18.39 0.60
C PRO A 29 1.81 -17.83 0.32
N ASN A 30 0.94 -18.60 -0.34
CA ASN A 30 -0.37 -18.13 -0.82
C ASN A 30 -1.36 -19.27 -1.12
N ILE A 31 -2.61 -18.91 -1.42
CA ILE A 31 -3.66 -19.88 -1.75
C ILE A 31 -3.36 -20.63 -3.06
N LYS A 32 -2.80 -19.97 -4.07
CA LYS A 32 -2.48 -20.59 -5.37
C LYS A 32 -1.55 -21.80 -5.20
N THR A 33 -0.51 -21.67 -4.39
CA THR A 33 0.43 -22.77 -4.08
C THR A 33 -0.21 -23.87 -3.25
N ALA A 34 -1.10 -23.53 -2.30
CA ALA A 34 -1.87 -24.53 -1.55
C ALA A 34 -2.82 -25.34 -2.44
N ILE A 35 -3.47 -24.68 -3.40
CA ILE A 35 -4.30 -25.34 -4.41
C ILE A 35 -3.46 -26.26 -5.29
N ALA A 36 -2.29 -25.82 -5.73
CA ALA A 36 -1.39 -26.67 -6.51
C ALA A 36 -0.98 -27.92 -5.71
N LEU A 37 -0.53 -27.75 -4.46
CA LEU A 37 -0.10 -28.87 -3.61
C LEU A 37 -1.23 -29.85 -3.33
N ARG A 38 -2.42 -29.38 -2.94
CA ARG A 38 -3.56 -30.28 -2.66
C ARG A 38 -4.01 -31.05 -3.89
N SER A 39 -3.78 -30.51 -5.10
CA SER A 39 -4.17 -31.14 -6.36
C SER A 39 -3.22 -32.27 -6.78
N THR A 40 -2.06 -32.40 -6.13
CA THR A 40 -1.08 -33.45 -6.48
C THR A 40 -1.53 -34.85 -6.07
N CYS A 41 -2.24 -35.01 -4.94
CA CYS A 41 -2.79 -36.31 -4.52
C CYS A 41 -3.93 -36.19 -3.49
N ARG A 42 -4.71 -37.27 -3.36
CA ARG A 42 -5.84 -37.34 -2.41
C ARG A 42 -5.42 -37.16 -0.94
N LYS A 43 -4.20 -37.56 -0.56
CA LYS A 43 -3.71 -37.41 0.82
C LYS A 43 -3.55 -35.93 1.18
N PHE A 44 -2.95 -35.13 0.30
CA PHE A 44 -2.82 -33.69 0.53
C PHE A 44 -4.15 -32.95 0.43
N ASP A 45 -5.05 -33.33 -0.48
CA ASP A 45 -6.42 -32.81 -0.49
C ASP A 45 -7.14 -33.08 0.85
N GLY A 46 -7.05 -34.30 1.37
CA GLY A 46 -7.61 -34.66 2.66
C GLY A 46 -7.04 -33.86 3.83
N ILE A 47 -5.73 -33.57 3.81
CA ILE A 47 -5.08 -32.73 4.83
C ILE A 47 -5.54 -31.29 4.70
N TYR A 48 -5.46 -30.72 3.49
CA TYR A 48 -5.86 -29.34 3.24
C TYR A 48 -7.30 -29.07 3.69
N ARG A 49 -8.26 -29.93 3.35
CA ARG A 49 -9.66 -29.77 3.76
C ARG A 49 -9.85 -29.72 5.29
N ARG A 50 -8.97 -30.37 6.06
CA ARG A 50 -9.02 -30.33 7.53
C ARG A 50 -8.50 -29.01 8.10
N ILE A 51 -7.51 -28.41 7.44
CA ILE A 51 -6.85 -27.19 7.92
C ILE A 51 -7.30 -25.91 7.21
N GLU A 52 -8.10 -26.03 6.14
CA GLU A 52 -8.49 -24.92 5.26
C GLU A 52 -8.98 -23.69 6.03
N PRO A 53 -9.90 -23.78 7.02
CA PRO A 53 -10.35 -22.59 7.75
C PRO A 53 -9.21 -21.84 8.43
N GLN A 54 -8.33 -22.56 9.14
CA GLN A 54 -7.20 -21.96 9.83
C GLN A 54 -6.13 -21.47 8.85
N PHE A 55 -5.90 -22.19 7.76
CA PHE A 55 -4.98 -21.78 6.71
C PHE A 55 -5.43 -20.46 6.08
N LEU A 56 -6.71 -20.31 5.77
CA LEU A 56 -7.27 -19.08 5.22
C LEU A 56 -7.14 -17.91 6.21
N ILE A 57 -7.36 -18.12 7.51
CA ILE A 57 -7.11 -17.08 8.54
C ILE A 57 -5.65 -16.62 8.51
N VAL A 58 -4.70 -17.56 8.49
CA VAL A 58 -3.26 -17.24 8.42
C VAL A 58 -2.92 -16.47 7.13
N GLN A 59 -3.49 -16.87 5.99
CA GLN A 59 -3.29 -16.15 4.73
C GLN A 59 -3.89 -14.75 4.77
N ARG A 60 -5.11 -14.60 5.30
CA ARG A 60 -5.78 -13.30 5.45
C ARG A 60 -4.91 -12.36 6.29
N ASP A 61 -4.47 -12.80 7.45
CA ASP A 61 -3.67 -11.97 8.36
C ASP A 61 -2.33 -11.57 7.73
N ARG A 62 -1.71 -12.47 6.95
CA ARG A 62 -0.51 -12.16 6.16
C ARG A 62 -0.75 -11.06 5.12
N LEU A 63 -1.97 -10.96 4.58
CA LEU A 63 -2.33 -9.92 3.61
C LEU A 63 -2.70 -8.59 4.27
N THR A 64 -3.38 -8.62 5.42
CA THR A 64 -3.95 -7.41 6.04
C THR A 64 -3.03 -6.75 7.07
N ALA A 65 -2.28 -7.53 7.87
CA ALA A 65 -1.42 -7.00 8.93
C ALA A 65 -0.36 -5.99 8.44
N PRO A 66 0.27 -6.16 7.26
CA PRO A 66 1.23 -5.17 6.75
C PRO A 66 0.62 -3.78 6.56
N PHE A 67 -0.63 -3.70 6.08
CA PHE A 67 -1.32 -2.43 5.90
C PHE A 67 -1.69 -1.80 7.25
N ALA A 68 -2.05 -2.59 8.26
CA ALA A 68 -2.30 -2.07 9.60
C ALA A 68 -1.03 -1.43 10.19
N LYS A 69 0.11 -2.12 10.07
CA LYS A 69 1.42 -1.59 10.48
C LYS A 69 1.73 -0.29 9.73
N PHE A 70 1.54 -0.26 8.41
CA PHE A 70 1.81 0.91 7.60
C PHE A 70 0.90 2.10 7.93
N TYR A 71 -0.40 1.88 8.08
CA TYR A 71 -1.32 2.97 8.41
C TYR A 71 -1.09 3.51 9.81
N ASN A 72 -0.72 2.66 10.77
CA ASN A 72 -0.30 3.11 12.11
C ASN A 72 0.98 3.94 12.07
N PHE A 73 1.94 3.56 11.21
CA PHE A 73 3.10 4.39 10.95
C PHE A 73 2.70 5.77 10.38
N LEU A 74 1.70 5.82 9.49
CA LEU A 74 1.18 7.09 8.97
C LEU A 74 0.45 7.92 10.04
N LEU A 75 -0.21 7.33 11.04
CA LEU A 75 -0.74 8.05 12.22
C LEU A 75 0.37 8.78 12.98
N HIS A 76 1.48 8.07 13.20
CA HIS A 76 2.63 8.64 13.90
C HIS A 76 3.32 9.75 13.08
N LEU A 77 3.40 9.58 11.76
CA LEU A 77 4.05 10.54 10.88
C LEU A 77 3.18 11.78 10.58
N LYS A 78 1.94 11.59 10.11
CA LYS A 78 1.18 12.68 9.47
C LYS A 78 -0.32 12.69 9.66
N LEU A 79 -0.95 11.53 9.86
CA LEU A 79 -2.41 11.42 9.92
C LEU A 79 -2.90 11.77 11.33
N PRO A 80 -4.07 12.41 11.51
CA PRO A 80 -4.69 12.55 12.82
C PRO A 80 -4.95 11.20 13.48
N ASP A 81 -4.82 11.12 14.81
CA ASP A 81 -4.76 9.87 15.58
C ASP A 81 -5.98 8.96 15.44
N ASP A 82 -7.14 9.51 15.08
CA ASP A 82 -8.41 8.81 14.92
C ASP A 82 -8.77 8.52 13.44
N THR A 83 -7.84 8.77 12.52
CA THR A 83 -8.09 8.62 11.08
C THR A 83 -8.02 7.17 10.62
N VAL A 84 -7.29 6.27 11.29
CA VAL A 84 -7.23 4.87 10.88
C VAL A 84 -8.36 4.07 11.53
N LEU A 85 -9.22 3.52 10.69
CA LEU A 85 -10.32 2.66 11.06
C LEU A 85 -9.83 1.22 11.13
N HIS A 86 -9.78 0.67 12.34
CA HIS A 86 -9.41 -0.71 12.57
C HIS A 86 -10.64 -1.64 12.47
N PRO A 87 -10.52 -2.80 11.80
CA PRO A 87 -11.61 -3.76 11.74
C PRO A 87 -11.90 -4.35 13.14
N PRO A 88 -13.17 -4.64 13.45
CA PRO A 88 -13.51 -5.51 14.58
C PRO A 88 -12.83 -6.89 14.46
N SER A 89 -12.74 -7.65 15.55
CA SER A 89 -12.14 -8.99 15.53
C SER A 89 -12.84 -9.97 14.59
N ALA A 90 -14.15 -9.79 14.39
CA ALA A 90 -14.96 -10.55 13.44
C ALA A 90 -14.94 -9.96 12.00
N GLY A 91 -14.24 -8.85 11.80
CA GLY A 91 -14.24 -8.06 10.58
C GLY A 91 -15.44 -7.11 10.45
N TRP A 92 -15.37 -6.25 9.43
CA TRP A 92 -16.45 -5.38 9.00
C TRP A 92 -17.65 -6.19 8.51
N THR A 93 -18.87 -5.76 8.83
CA THR A 93 -20.08 -6.39 8.29
C THR A 93 -20.34 -5.94 6.84
N ASP A 94 -21.19 -6.67 6.14
CA ASP A 94 -21.65 -6.29 4.80
C ASP A 94 -22.46 -4.98 4.79
N LEU A 95 -22.95 -4.53 5.96
CA LEU A 95 -23.62 -3.24 6.11
C LEU A 95 -22.63 -2.10 6.32
N ASP A 96 -21.50 -2.38 6.97
CA ASP A 96 -20.39 -1.43 7.16
C ASP A 96 -19.69 -1.19 5.83
N LEU A 97 -19.44 -2.26 5.08
CA LEU A 97 -18.87 -2.17 3.74
C LEU A 97 -19.90 -1.66 2.73
N ASN A 98 -19.50 -0.73 1.88
CA ASN A 98 -20.32 -0.24 0.79
C ASN A 98 -20.32 -1.22 -0.40
N LEU A 99 -20.89 -2.42 -0.19
CA LEU A 99 -20.95 -3.51 -1.17
C LEU A 99 -21.97 -3.29 -2.31
N LYS A 100 -22.59 -2.11 -2.39
CA LYS A 100 -23.64 -1.81 -3.37
C LYS A 100 -23.11 -1.69 -4.80
N THR A 101 -21.80 -1.64 -4.98
CA THR A 101 -21.17 -1.64 -6.30
C THR A 101 -21.04 -3.07 -6.83
N SER A 102 -21.47 -3.29 -8.08
CA SER A 102 -21.46 -4.60 -8.74
C SER A 102 -20.10 -5.31 -8.75
N HIS A 103 -19.00 -4.55 -8.71
CA HIS A 103 -17.66 -5.11 -8.72
C HIS A 103 -17.33 -5.90 -7.44
N VAL A 104 -17.76 -5.43 -6.26
CA VAL A 104 -17.48 -6.11 -4.98
C VAL A 104 -18.33 -7.37 -4.81
N GLN A 105 -19.59 -7.35 -5.25
CA GLN A 105 -20.50 -8.50 -5.17
C GLN A 105 -20.01 -9.71 -5.98
N SER A 106 -19.15 -9.48 -6.97
CA SER A 106 -18.59 -10.54 -7.80
C SER A 106 -17.36 -11.23 -7.19
N LYS A 107 -16.80 -10.71 -6.08
CA LYS A 107 -15.53 -11.17 -5.51
C LYS A 107 -15.67 -12.56 -4.86
N THR A 108 -14.54 -13.25 -4.74
CA THR A 108 -14.47 -14.55 -4.06
C THR A 108 -14.71 -14.38 -2.56
N GLN A 109 -15.17 -15.44 -1.88
CA GLN A 109 -15.40 -15.41 -0.43
C GLN A 109 -14.13 -15.03 0.35
N PHE A 110 -12.97 -15.54 -0.07
CA PHE A 110 -11.70 -15.20 0.59
C PHE A 110 -11.30 -13.74 0.36
N ALA A 111 -11.48 -13.21 -0.85
CA ALA A 111 -11.23 -11.78 -1.09
C ALA A 111 -12.16 -10.89 -0.24
N MET A 112 -13.42 -11.29 -0.09
CA MET A 112 -14.34 -10.60 0.82
C MET A 112 -13.91 -10.71 2.28
N ASP A 113 -13.41 -11.87 2.72
CA ASP A 113 -12.88 -12.04 4.08
C ASP A 113 -11.64 -11.17 4.35
N VAL A 114 -10.72 -11.08 3.38
CA VAL A 114 -9.59 -10.13 3.41
C VAL A 114 -10.11 -8.70 3.52
N LEU A 115 -11.06 -8.29 2.68
CA LEU A 115 -11.61 -6.94 2.68
C LEU A 115 -12.29 -6.58 4.03
N ARG A 116 -13.00 -7.53 4.65
CA ARG A 116 -13.61 -7.34 5.98
C ARG A 116 -12.59 -7.17 7.09
N HIS A 117 -11.35 -7.63 6.91
CA HIS A 117 -10.29 -7.52 7.92
C HIS A 117 -9.20 -6.52 7.51
N MET A 118 -9.43 -5.71 6.48
CA MET A 118 -8.56 -4.62 6.10
C MET A 118 -8.79 -3.39 6.99
N PRO A 119 -7.73 -2.70 7.44
CA PRO A 119 -7.85 -1.36 7.98
C PRO A 119 -8.12 -0.36 6.86
N PHE A 120 -8.81 0.73 7.18
CA PHE A 120 -9.10 1.82 6.24
C PHE A 120 -8.67 3.16 6.80
N ILE A 121 -8.41 4.13 5.92
CA ILE A 121 -8.17 5.52 6.29
C ILE A 121 -9.51 6.27 6.14
N ASP A 122 -9.99 6.86 7.24
CA ASP A 122 -11.26 7.56 7.32
C ASP A 122 -11.30 8.75 6.36
N SER A 123 -12.31 8.76 5.51
CA SER A 123 -12.56 9.81 4.53
C SER A 123 -13.50 10.91 5.01
N ARG A 124 -13.89 10.92 6.27
CA ARG A 124 -14.71 11.98 6.88
C ARG A 124 -13.91 13.24 7.20
N TYR A 125 -12.58 13.14 7.34
CA TYR A 125 -11.71 14.30 7.44
C TYR A 125 -11.69 15.06 6.10
N ARG A 126 -12.30 16.25 6.12
CA ARG A 126 -12.53 17.14 4.97
C ARG A 126 -11.31 17.97 4.59
N ALA A 127 -10.22 17.90 5.34
CA ALA A 127 -8.98 18.52 4.95
C ALA A 127 -8.45 17.75 3.73
N VAL A 128 -8.37 18.48 2.62
CA VAL A 128 -7.80 18.16 1.31
C VAL A 128 -7.59 16.67 1.01
N ASP A 129 -8.24 16.20 -0.04
CA ASP A 129 -8.14 14.87 -0.67
C ASP A 129 -6.72 14.25 -0.77
N MET A 130 -5.68 15.07 -0.61
CA MET A 130 -4.26 14.73 -0.65
C MET A 130 -3.71 14.15 0.66
N GLU A 131 -4.34 14.38 1.82
CA GLU A 131 -3.87 13.83 3.11
C GLU A 131 -3.97 12.31 3.18
N ARG A 132 -4.88 11.72 2.40
CA ARG A 132 -5.09 10.27 2.27
C ARG A 132 -4.11 9.59 1.33
N ASN A 133 -3.18 10.36 0.76
CA ASN A 133 -2.16 9.80 -0.09
C ASN A 133 -1.22 8.95 0.76
N ILE A 134 -1.10 7.67 0.38
CA ILE A 134 -0.14 6.72 0.93
C ILE A 134 1.12 6.62 0.07
N GLY A 135 1.15 7.40 -1.01
CA GLY A 135 2.24 7.55 -1.96
C GLY A 135 1.96 8.74 -2.86
N PHE A 136 2.92 9.09 -3.71
CA PHE A 136 2.76 10.14 -4.73
C PHE A 136 1.49 9.92 -5.57
N ARG A 137 0.50 10.81 -5.41
CA ARG A 137 -0.79 10.78 -6.12
C ARG A 137 -1.57 9.46 -6.03
N THR A 138 -1.37 8.71 -4.95
CA THR A 138 -2.00 7.41 -4.70
C THR A 138 -2.81 7.47 -3.42
N SER A 139 -4.13 7.45 -3.53
CA SER A 139 -5.07 7.54 -2.41
C SER A 139 -5.70 6.20 -2.08
N VAL A 140 -5.85 5.88 -0.80
CA VAL A 140 -6.46 4.62 -0.36
C VAL A 140 -7.95 4.58 -0.71
N VAL A 141 -8.40 3.42 -1.18
CA VAL A 141 -9.83 3.13 -1.35
C VAL A 141 -10.41 2.76 0.01
N ASN A 142 -11.35 3.58 0.49
CA ASN A 142 -12.10 3.29 1.71
C ASN A 142 -13.42 2.61 1.35
N TYR A 143 -13.56 1.33 1.70
CA TYR A 143 -14.77 0.55 1.44
C TYR A 143 -15.85 0.69 2.53
N VAL A 144 -15.55 1.29 3.70
CA VAL A 144 -16.56 1.53 4.76
C VAL A 144 -17.25 2.89 4.62
N ASP A 145 -16.64 3.85 3.93
CA ASP A 145 -17.31 5.12 3.65
C ASP A 145 -18.29 4.99 2.48
N ARG A 146 -19.54 5.40 2.71
CA ARG A 146 -20.59 5.44 1.69
C ARG A 146 -20.47 6.65 0.77
N SER A 147 -19.71 7.67 1.17
CA SER A 147 -19.66 8.97 0.49
C SER A 147 -18.54 9.09 -0.54
N CYS A 148 -17.46 8.31 -0.41
CA CYS A 148 -16.32 8.31 -1.33
C CYS A 148 -16.70 7.91 -2.77
N TRP A 149 -17.69 7.02 -2.94
CA TRP A 149 -18.14 6.56 -4.25
C TRP A 149 -19.08 7.53 -4.98
N GLY A 150 -19.72 8.45 -4.26
CA GLY A 150 -20.70 9.38 -4.82
C GLY A 150 -20.19 10.81 -5.06
N ARG A 151 -19.14 11.23 -4.33
CA ARG A 151 -18.59 12.59 -4.40
C ARG A 151 -17.37 12.77 -5.30
N MET A 152 -16.70 11.68 -5.68
CA MET A 152 -15.68 11.75 -6.73
C MET A 152 -16.36 11.83 -8.10
N GLY A 153 -16.84 13.04 -8.42
CA GLY A 153 -17.53 13.34 -9.67
C GLY A 153 -16.80 12.76 -10.88
N GLY A 154 -17.38 11.74 -11.50
CA GLY A 154 -17.02 11.32 -12.85
C GLY A 154 -15.78 10.43 -13.01
N PHE A 155 -14.97 10.15 -11.97
CA PHE A 155 -13.94 9.10 -12.08
C PHE A 155 -14.55 7.71 -11.90
N ARG A 156 -15.43 7.35 -12.85
CA ARG A 156 -15.74 5.96 -13.20
C ARG A 156 -14.53 5.37 -13.92
N VAL A 157 -13.37 5.30 -13.26
CA VAL A 157 -12.42 4.29 -13.69
C VAL A 157 -12.96 3.00 -13.11
N GLU A 158 -13.93 2.43 -13.84
CA GLU A 158 -14.40 1.10 -13.59
C GLU A 158 -13.14 0.24 -13.47
N GLU A 159 -12.95 -0.45 -12.34
CA GLU A 159 -11.93 -1.48 -12.17
C GLU A 159 -11.65 -2.26 -13.49
N PRO A 160 -12.67 -2.63 -14.31
CA PRO A 160 -12.53 -3.07 -15.70
C PRO A 160 -11.53 -2.33 -16.61
N ALA A 161 -11.47 -1.00 -16.62
CA ALA A 161 -10.59 -0.22 -17.50
C ALA A 161 -9.11 -0.25 -17.10
N ILE A 162 -8.81 -0.36 -15.80
CA ILE A 162 -7.42 -0.56 -15.33
C ILE A 162 -7.02 -2.01 -15.52
N LEU A 163 -7.96 -2.92 -15.25
CA LEU A 163 -7.83 -4.34 -15.55
C LEU A 163 -7.59 -4.59 -17.05
N TRP A 164 -8.14 -3.75 -17.94
CA TRP A 164 -7.85 -3.74 -19.38
C TRP A 164 -6.43 -3.24 -19.69
N LYS A 165 -5.90 -2.24 -18.97
CA LYS A 165 -4.49 -1.81 -19.14
C LYS A 165 -3.51 -2.94 -18.81
N LEU A 166 -3.83 -3.78 -17.83
CA LEU A 166 -3.06 -4.99 -17.51
C LEU A 166 -3.11 -6.06 -18.62
N GLU A 167 -4.07 -5.97 -19.55
CA GLU A 167 -4.24 -6.91 -20.67
C GLU A 167 -3.51 -6.45 -21.95
N GLN A 168 -3.04 -5.20 -22.02
CA GLN A 168 -2.41 -4.71 -23.23
C GLN A 168 -1.06 -5.43 -23.48
N PRO A 169 -0.85 -6.01 -24.67
CA PRO A 169 0.36 -6.78 -25.02
C PRO A 169 1.66 -5.96 -25.08
N ALA A 170 1.61 -4.66 -24.74
CA ALA A 170 2.76 -3.74 -24.79
C ALA A 170 3.64 -3.76 -23.53
N ALA A 171 3.21 -4.42 -22.44
CA ALA A 171 4.09 -4.77 -21.34
C ALA A 171 4.56 -6.21 -21.55
N ASN A 172 5.88 -6.44 -21.56
CA ASN A 172 6.51 -7.77 -21.73
C ASN A 172 6.11 -8.84 -20.68
N ASN A 173 5.12 -8.56 -19.83
CA ASN A 173 4.53 -9.47 -18.86
C ASN A 173 3.07 -9.70 -19.23
N LYS A 174 2.79 -10.70 -20.06
CA LYS A 174 1.41 -11.18 -20.28
C LYS A 174 0.81 -11.59 -18.93
N LEU A 175 -0.19 -10.86 -18.44
CA LEU A 175 -1.07 -11.39 -17.41
C LEU A 175 -2.00 -12.41 -18.09
N GLU A 176 -1.73 -13.70 -17.92
CA GLU A 176 -2.40 -14.79 -18.67
C GLU A 176 -3.89 -15.03 -18.34
N ALA A 177 -4.51 -14.26 -17.43
CA ALA A 177 -5.80 -14.64 -16.85
C ALA A 177 -6.99 -13.76 -17.30
N PRO A 178 -8.11 -14.35 -17.79
CA PRO A 178 -9.30 -13.64 -18.29
C PRO A 178 -10.08 -12.90 -17.18
N LEU A 179 -10.93 -11.93 -17.54
CA LEU A 179 -11.70 -11.08 -16.58
C LEU A 179 -12.52 -11.86 -15.52
N SER A 180 -13.10 -13.01 -15.86
CA SER A 180 -13.82 -13.88 -14.91
C SER A 180 -12.93 -14.49 -13.82
N SER A 181 -11.61 -14.51 -14.04
CA SER A 181 -10.62 -14.97 -13.07
C SER A 181 -10.36 -13.94 -11.97
N ARG A 182 -10.69 -12.66 -12.14
CA ARG A 182 -10.21 -11.55 -11.29
C ARG A 182 -11.05 -11.26 -10.04
N LYS A 183 -11.94 -12.18 -9.70
CA LYS A 183 -12.77 -12.13 -8.48
C LYS A 183 -11.94 -12.15 -7.18
N HIS A 184 -10.65 -12.49 -7.27
CA HIS A 184 -9.71 -12.48 -6.15
C HIS A 184 -8.85 -11.21 -6.07
N ILE A 185 -9.03 -10.25 -6.98
CA ILE A 185 -8.27 -9.00 -6.97
C ILE A 185 -9.08 -7.93 -6.26
N LEU A 186 -8.45 -7.18 -5.35
CA LEU A 186 -9.01 -6.04 -4.63
C LEU A 186 -8.21 -4.77 -4.97
N MET A 187 -8.88 -3.65 -5.20
CA MET A 187 -8.20 -2.36 -5.33
C MET A 187 -7.97 -1.79 -3.94
N ILE A 188 -6.71 -1.55 -3.58
CA ILE A 188 -6.34 -1.00 -2.27
C ILE A 188 -6.20 0.52 -2.33
N ALA A 189 -5.68 1.03 -3.46
CA ALA A 189 -5.50 2.45 -3.67
C ALA A 189 -5.67 2.80 -5.15
N GLU A 190 -6.11 4.02 -5.39
CA GLU A 190 -6.33 4.58 -6.72
C GLU A 190 -5.33 5.70 -7.03
N SER A 191 -5.11 5.92 -8.32
CA SER A 191 -4.37 7.08 -8.79
C SER A 191 -5.32 8.25 -9.04
N LYS A 192 -5.09 9.40 -8.38
CA LYS A 192 -5.93 10.59 -8.57
C LYS A 192 -5.67 11.30 -9.90
N TYR A 193 -4.40 11.56 -10.25
CA TYR A 193 -4.00 12.21 -11.52
C TYR A 193 -2.57 11.85 -11.94
N GLY A 194 -2.23 12.09 -13.22
CA GLY A 194 -0.86 12.03 -13.74
C GLY A 194 -0.11 10.72 -13.46
N ASN A 195 1.11 10.84 -12.92
CA ASN A 195 2.03 9.74 -12.59
C ASN A 195 1.69 8.97 -11.30
N GLY A 196 0.47 9.04 -10.78
CA GLY A 196 0.06 8.22 -9.64
C GLY A 196 -0.02 6.73 -9.99
N THR A 197 -0.18 5.91 -8.96
CA THR A 197 -0.17 4.44 -9.09
C THR A 197 -1.45 3.83 -8.50
N TYR A 198 -2.06 2.90 -9.23
CA TYR A 198 -3.09 2.03 -8.68
C TYR A 198 -2.44 0.87 -7.93
N LEU A 199 -2.98 0.49 -6.78
CA LEU A 199 -2.54 -0.66 -6.01
C LEU A 199 -3.61 -1.74 -6.04
N MET A 200 -3.26 -2.90 -6.57
CA MET A 200 -4.16 -4.06 -6.65
C MET A 200 -3.60 -5.21 -5.86
N LEU A 201 -4.37 -5.74 -4.92
CA LEU A 201 -4.04 -6.94 -4.16
C LEU A 201 -4.70 -8.16 -4.79
N ASP A 202 -3.90 -9.10 -5.27
CA ASP A 202 -4.36 -10.43 -5.68
C ASP A 202 -4.33 -11.36 -4.44
N THR A 203 -5.50 -11.73 -3.93
CA THR A 203 -5.62 -12.58 -2.73
C THR A 203 -5.30 -14.06 -3.00
N MET A 204 -5.20 -14.48 -4.26
CA MET A 204 -4.82 -15.84 -4.63
C MET A 204 -3.30 -16.01 -4.69
N THR A 205 -2.58 -15.04 -5.24
CA THR A 205 -1.11 -15.04 -5.31
C THR A 205 -0.45 -14.37 -4.10
N GLY A 206 -1.21 -13.56 -3.36
CA GLY A 206 -0.72 -12.80 -2.22
C GLY A 206 0.23 -11.68 -2.61
N LEU A 207 0.05 -11.11 -3.81
CA LEU A 207 0.89 -10.04 -4.35
C LEU A 207 0.10 -8.75 -4.52
N ILE A 208 0.75 -7.63 -4.23
CA ILE A 208 0.35 -6.31 -4.66
C ILE A 208 0.96 -6.05 -6.02
N THR A 209 0.14 -5.56 -6.96
CA THR A 209 0.56 -5.05 -8.25
C THR A 209 0.42 -3.54 -8.25
N GLU A 210 1.54 -2.85 -8.42
CA GLU A 210 1.63 -1.40 -8.61
C GLU A 210 1.49 -1.11 -10.11
N VAL A 211 0.39 -0.45 -10.50
CA VAL A 211 0.08 -0.11 -11.89
C VAL A 211 0.14 1.41 -12.08
N PRO A 212 1.18 1.94 -12.73
CA PRO A 212 1.25 3.36 -13.06
C PRO A 212 0.08 3.76 -13.96
N ARG A 213 -0.51 4.94 -13.71
CA ARG A 213 -1.67 5.40 -14.48
C ARG A 213 -1.33 5.71 -15.94
N GLU A 214 -0.18 6.30 -16.22
CA GLU A 214 0.23 6.69 -17.57
C GLU A 214 1.17 5.68 -18.22
N ARG A 215 2.47 5.74 -17.89
CA ARG A 215 3.52 4.83 -18.36
C ARG A 215 4.49 4.54 -17.24
N GLY A 216 4.90 3.28 -17.13
CA GLY A 216 5.92 2.86 -16.18
C GLY A 216 5.94 1.34 -16.02
N PRO A 217 6.98 0.79 -15.38
CA PRO A 217 7.03 -0.63 -15.11
C PRO A 217 5.95 -1.01 -14.11
N ILE A 218 5.22 -2.07 -14.42
CA ILE A 218 4.37 -2.74 -13.43
C ILE A 218 5.30 -3.44 -12.44
N ARG A 219 5.11 -3.18 -11.15
CA ARG A 219 5.88 -3.82 -10.07
C ARG A 219 4.99 -4.74 -9.28
N GLN A 220 5.54 -5.86 -8.84
CA GLN A 220 4.84 -6.81 -7.98
C GLN A 220 5.66 -7.10 -6.73
N LYS A 221 5.00 -7.04 -5.58
CA LYS A 221 5.61 -7.27 -4.26
C LYS A 221 4.62 -7.98 -3.34
N THR A 222 5.12 -8.61 -2.29
CA THR A 222 4.22 -9.03 -1.20
C THR A 222 3.72 -7.78 -0.46
N PRO A 223 2.55 -7.84 0.22
CA PRO A 223 2.09 -6.73 1.05
C PRO A 223 3.11 -6.26 2.09
N GLN A 224 3.82 -7.21 2.71
CA GLN A 224 4.90 -6.91 3.64
C GLN A 224 6.01 -6.08 2.99
N ALA A 225 6.56 -6.55 1.87
CA ALA A 225 7.64 -5.84 1.18
C ALA A 225 7.22 -4.46 0.69
N TYR A 226 6.00 -4.33 0.14
CA TYR A 226 5.47 -3.02 -0.26
C TYR A 226 5.37 -2.04 0.91
N CYS A 227 4.79 -2.49 2.04
CA CYS A 227 4.61 -1.64 3.21
C CYS A 227 5.95 -1.27 3.87
N ASP A 228 6.87 -2.23 4.00
CA ASP A 228 8.20 -1.96 4.56
C ASP A 228 9.01 -1.01 3.68
N ASP A 229 8.97 -1.16 2.36
CA ASP A 229 9.62 -0.22 1.42
C ASP A 229 9.05 1.19 1.56
N LYS A 230 7.73 1.32 1.75
CA LYS A 230 7.08 2.63 1.96
C LYS A 230 7.43 3.25 3.30
N ILE A 231 7.47 2.46 4.37
CA ILE A 231 7.94 2.91 5.68
C ILE A 231 9.39 3.39 5.59
N ALA A 232 10.27 2.61 4.95
CA ALA A 232 11.67 2.96 4.78
C ALA A 232 11.83 4.25 3.97
N ALA A 233 11.11 4.39 2.84
CA ALA A 233 11.15 5.60 2.03
C ALA A 233 10.72 6.87 2.78
N LEU A 234 9.72 6.77 3.66
CA LEU A 234 9.26 7.89 4.49
C LEU A 234 10.21 8.16 5.67
N ALA A 235 10.74 7.11 6.31
CA ALA A 235 11.72 7.25 7.39
C ALA A 235 13.03 7.90 6.90
N GLU A 236 13.47 7.54 5.70
CA GLU A 236 14.65 8.11 5.04
C GLU A 236 14.38 9.45 4.34
N LEU A 237 13.13 9.93 4.36
CA LEU A 237 12.68 11.16 3.68
C LEU A 237 12.98 11.16 2.17
N LYS A 238 12.91 9.98 1.54
CA LYS A 238 12.86 9.82 0.08
C LYS A 238 11.47 10.16 -0.46
N GLU A 239 10.46 9.97 0.36
CA GLU A 239 9.12 10.50 0.17
C GLU A 239 8.84 11.43 1.36
N VAL A 240 8.29 12.62 1.10
CA VAL A 240 7.96 13.59 2.15
C VAL A 240 6.51 14.02 2.04
N PHE A 241 5.94 14.34 3.20
CA PHE A 241 4.58 14.87 3.31
C PHE A 241 4.61 16.34 3.70
N ILE A 242 3.67 17.09 3.14
CA ILE A 242 3.44 18.49 3.46
C ILE A 242 1.91 18.65 3.55
N PRO A 243 1.39 19.23 4.64
CA PRO A 243 -0.04 19.48 4.78
C PRO A 243 -0.61 20.24 3.58
N ASP A 244 -1.85 19.88 3.20
CA ASP A 244 -2.55 20.40 2.02
C ASP A 244 -1.87 20.16 0.66
N GLN A 245 -0.84 19.32 0.58
CA GLN A 245 -0.14 18.97 -0.66
C GLN A 245 -0.13 17.46 -0.91
N GLU A 246 0.16 17.08 -2.15
CA GLU A 246 0.46 15.70 -2.49
C GLU A 246 1.78 15.28 -1.84
N MET A 247 1.91 14.00 -1.48
CA MET A 247 3.20 13.45 -1.08
C MET A 247 4.20 13.65 -2.23
N ILE A 248 5.42 14.08 -1.91
CA ILE A 248 6.46 14.43 -2.89
C ILE A 248 7.53 13.34 -2.85
N VAL A 249 8.00 12.91 -4.03
CA VAL A 249 9.13 11.99 -4.16
C VAL A 249 10.39 12.80 -4.41
N LEU A 250 11.40 12.61 -3.57
CA LEU A 250 12.69 13.31 -3.62
C LEU A 250 13.81 12.39 -4.14
N SER A 251 13.49 11.46 -5.04
CA SER A 251 14.38 10.38 -5.50
C SER A 251 15.67 10.87 -6.15
N ASP A 252 15.68 12.08 -6.70
CA ASP A 252 16.86 12.64 -7.35
C ASP A 252 17.84 13.26 -6.34
N MET A 253 17.47 13.31 -5.06
CA MET A 253 18.24 13.98 -3.98
C MET A 253 18.90 12.99 -3.00
N ASP A 254 18.98 11.70 -3.33
CA ASP A 254 19.54 10.67 -2.45
C ASP A 254 21.07 10.79 -2.25
N HIS A 255 21.75 11.56 -3.09
CA HIS A 255 23.21 11.78 -3.03
C HIS A 255 23.59 13.15 -2.47
N GLU A 256 22.61 13.92 -2.02
CA GLU A 256 22.88 15.29 -1.61
C GLU A 256 23.40 15.35 -0.18
N HIS A 257 24.46 16.14 -0.02
CA HIS A 257 24.96 16.48 1.30
C HIS A 257 23.87 17.24 2.04
N TYR A 258 23.50 16.72 3.21
CA TYR A 258 22.64 17.42 4.14
C TYR A 258 23.47 17.82 5.34
N ASP A 259 23.46 19.12 5.64
CA ASP A 259 24.02 19.69 6.86
C ASP A 259 22.96 20.58 7.51
N ALA A 260 22.65 20.33 8.78
CA ALA A 260 21.59 21.05 9.48
C ALA A 260 21.96 22.52 9.74
N ASP A 261 23.23 22.80 10.04
CA ASP A 261 23.70 24.15 10.31
C ASP A 261 23.73 24.98 9.03
N GLU A 262 24.11 24.37 7.90
CA GLU A 262 24.05 25.01 6.58
C GLU A 262 22.61 25.40 6.22
N MET A 263 21.64 24.51 6.44
CA MET A 263 20.23 24.80 6.17
C MET A 263 19.69 25.94 7.05
N GLU A 264 20.02 25.97 8.35
CA GLU A 264 19.60 27.07 9.24
C GLU A 264 20.25 28.41 8.85
N GLN A 265 21.51 28.39 8.38
CA GLN A 265 22.19 29.60 7.91
C GLN A 265 21.63 30.11 6.58
N GLN A 266 21.34 29.20 5.64
CA GLN A 266 20.69 29.53 4.37
C GLN A 266 19.28 30.08 4.59
N GLY A 267 18.58 29.52 5.57
CA GLY A 267 17.19 29.84 5.87
C GLY A 267 16.22 29.22 4.86
N GLU A 268 14.94 29.55 5.05
CA GLU A 268 13.87 29.08 4.18
C GLU A 268 14.06 29.58 2.73
N PRO A 269 13.96 28.69 1.73
CA PRO A 269 14.04 29.10 0.34
C PRO A 269 12.83 29.98 -0.04
N GLY A 270 13.09 31.07 -0.74
CA GLY A 270 12.02 31.88 -1.35
C GLY A 270 11.40 31.17 -2.56
N TRP A 271 10.22 31.63 -2.98
CA TRP A 271 9.51 31.04 -4.11
C TRP A 271 10.29 31.15 -5.43
N GLN A 272 10.31 30.04 -6.19
CA GLN A 272 10.98 29.94 -7.49
C GLN A 272 9.99 29.66 -8.64
N TRP A 273 9.77 30.65 -9.52
CA TRP A 273 8.98 30.44 -10.75
C TRP A 273 9.72 29.53 -11.75
N PRO A 274 9.04 28.67 -12.54
CA PRO A 274 7.58 28.46 -12.65
C PRO A 274 7.04 27.33 -11.76
N ARG A 275 7.81 26.79 -10.82
CA ARG A 275 7.41 25.59 -10.06
C ARG A 275 7.00 25.99 -8.65
N PRO A 276 5.70 26.01 -8.33
CA PRO A 276 5.22 26.47 -7.02
C PRO A 276 5.56 25.52 -5.86
N PHE A 277 6.21 24.39 -6.15
CA PHE A 277 6.82 23.49 -5.19
C PHE A 277 7.68 22.46 -5.94
N GLY A 278 8.78 22.02 -5.33
CA GLY A 278 9.63 20.97 -5.90
C GLY A 278 10.84 21.51 -6.66
N SER A 279 11.30 22.71 -6.29
CA SER A 279 12.72 23.00 -6.43
C SER A 279 13.51 22.03 -5.55
N ARG A 280 14.80 21.92 -5.83
CA ARG A 280 15.72 21.11 -5.03
C ARG A 280 15.78 21.65 -3.60
N GLU A 281 15.86 22.97 -3.47
CA GLU A 281 15.96 23.67 -2.20
C GLU A 281 14.71 23.47 -1.33
N ASP A 282 13.50 23.49 -1.91
CA ASP A 282 12.26 23.20 -1.16
C ASP A 282 12.28 21.79 -0.56
N GLY A 283 12.73 20.81 -1.34
CA GLY A 283 12.83 19.42 -0.89
C GLY A 283 13.82 19.27 0.26
N LEU A 284 14.97 19.95 0.19
CA LEU A 284 15.97 19.95 1.27
C LEU A 284 15.44 20.65 2.52
N TRP A 285 14.72 21.77 2.36
CA TRP A 285 14.11 22.48 3.47
C TRP A 285 13.04 21.63 4.17
N VAL A 286 12.19 20.95 3.41
CA VAL A 286 11.19 20.03 3.98
C VAL A 286 11.85 18.88 4.73
N ARG A 287 12.93 18.30 4.18
CA ARG A 287 13.73 17.28 4.89
C ARG A 287 14.32 17.85 6.18
N HIS A 288 14.84 19.07 6.12
CA HIS A 288 15.38 19.76 7.27
C HIS A 288 14.34 19.93 8.37
N LEU A 289 13.13 20.39 8.05
CA LEU A 289 12.04 20.53 9.02
C LEU A 289 11.70 19.18 9.67
N HIS A 290 11.57 18.08 8.91
CA HIS A 290 11.32 16.77 9.53
C HIS A 290 12.43 16.38 10.52
N ARG A 291 13.70 16.55 10.14
CA ARG A 291 14.85 16.22 11.01
C ARG A 291 14.96 17.14 12.23
N LYS A 292 14.71 18.44 12.06
CA LYS A 292 14.72 19.45 13.13
C LYS A 292 13.73 19.11 14.23
N PHE A 293 12.58 18.55 13.86
CA PHE A 293 11.54 18.10 14.79
C PHE A 293 11.71 16.63 15.22
N GLY A 294 12.85 16.00 14.93
CA GLY A 294 13.22 14.70 15.50
C GLY A 294 12.90 13.48 14.65
N TRP A 295 12.39 13.60 13.42
CA TRP A 295 12.07 12.43 12.59
C TRP A 295 13.32 11.70 12.06
N PRO A 296 13.35 10.36 11.98
CA PRO A 296 12.33 9.38 12.43
C PRO A 296 12.55 8.85 13.86
N GLY A 297 13.16 9.66 14.74
CA GLY A 297 13.51 9.30 16.11
C GLY A 297 12.33 9.33 17.08
N GLU A 298 12.60 8.87 18.32
CA GLU A 298 11.61 8.81 19.40
C GLU A 298 11.13 10.19 19.87
N ASP A 299 11.96 11.22 19.68
CA ASP A 299 11.67 12.62 20.03
C ASP A 299 10.88 13.34 18.91
N TRP A 300 10.21 12.61 18.02
CA TRP A 300 9.44 13.18 16.91
C TRP A 300 8.26 14.04 17.39
N ASP A 301 8.37 15.36 17.19
CA ASP A 301 7.31 16.32 17.40
C ASP A 301 6.48 16.53 16.12
N LYS A 302 5.53 15.60 15.93
CA LYS A 302 4.56 15.61 14.83
C LYS A 302 3.85 16.96 14.68
N GLU A 303 3.23 17.46 15.74
CA GLU A 303 2.38 18.65 15.66
C GLU A 303 3.20 19.92 15.37
N GLY A 304 4.38 20.06 16.00
CA GLY A 304 5.31 21.15 15.71
C GLY A 304 5.77 21.13 14.24
N CYS A 305 6.18 19.97 13.74
CA CYS A 305 6.64 19.84 12.36
C CYS A 305 5.53 20.14 11.34
N LEU A 306 4.34 19.54 11.53
CA LEU A 306 3.20 19.75 10.62
C LEU A 306 2.74 21.22 10.61
N SER A 307 2.81 21.90 11.76
CA SER A 307 2.54 23.35 11.85
C SER A 307 3.53 24.15 11.01
N GLU A 308 4.84 23.90 11.15
CA GLU A 308 5.87 24.60 10.38
C GLU A 308 5.78 24.31 8.88
N LEU A 309 5.57 23.05 8.49
CA LEU A 309 5.35 22.67 7.09
C LEU A 309 4.10 23.35 6.49
N SER A 310 3.02 23.48 7.27
CA SER A 310 1.81 24.19 6.85
C SER A 310 2.06 25.69 6.67
N GLN A 311 2.88 26.29 7.53
CA GLN A 311 3.27 27.69 7.39
C GLN A 311 4.16 27.91 6.16
N PHE A 312 5.17 27.05 5.96
CA PHE A 312 6.02 27.06 4.77
C PHE A 312 5.19 26.96 3.49
N ASN A 313 4.29 25.98 3.40
CA ASN A 313 3.41 25.81 2.24
C ASN A 313 2.51 27.03 2.00
N ARG A 314 1.99 27.66 3.05
CA ARG A 314 1.19 28.89 2.93
C ARG A 314 2.01 30.06 2.40
N ARG A 315 3.25 30.25 2.87
CA ARG A 315 4.16 31.30 2.37
C ARG A 315 4.45 31.12 0.88
N GLN A 316 4.84 29.91 0.48
CA GLN A 316 5.09 29.56 -0.93
C GLN A 316 3.88 29.83 -1.83
N ARG A 317 2.66 29.48 -1.38
CA ARG A 317 1.43 29.75 -2.13
C ARG A 317 1.10 31.24 -2.25
N ASN A 318 1.33 32.02 -1.20
CA ASN A 318 1.07 33.46 -1.22
C ASN A 318 2.03 34.18 -2.17
N GLU A 319 3.31 33.80 -2.17
CA GLU A 319 4.31 34.34 -3.10
C GLU A 319 3.98 33.98 -4.55
N MET A 320 3.49 32.77 -4.82
CA MET A 320 3.00 32.38 -6.14
C MET A 320 1.87 33.29 -6.65
N ILE A 321 0.89 33.61 -5.79
CA ILE A 321 -0.26 34.44 -6.16
C ILE A 321 0.16 35.91 -6.33
N GLY A 322 1.03 36.42 -5.46
CA GLY A 322 1.51 37.81 -5.52
C GLY A 322 2.59 38.06 -6.58
N GLY A 323 3.28 37.02 -7.04
CA GLY A 323 4.35 37.08 -8.03
C GLY A 323 3.92 36.81 -9.47
N GLN A 324 2.62 36.60 -9.74
CA GLN A 324 2.12 36.57 -11.12
C GLN A 324 2.16 38.00 -11.69
N PRO A 325 2.96 38.28 -12.74
CA PRO A 325 2.90 39.57 -13.41
C PRO A 325 1.50 39.73 -14.01
N ASP A 326 0.90 40.92 -13.83
CA ASP A 326 -0.35 41.28 -14.51
C ASP A 326 -0.18 41.02 -16.02
N VAL A 327 -0.93 40.05 -16.54
CA VAL A 327 -0.95 39.68 -17.97
C VAL A 327 -1.94 40.56 -18.72
#